data_AF-A0A2W3YXH7-F1
#
_entry.id   AF-A0A2W3YXH7-F1
#
_cell.length_a   1.000
_cell.length_b   1.000
_cell.length_c   1.000
_cell.angle_alpha   90.00
_cell.angle_beta   90.00
_cell.angle_gamma   90.00
#
_symmetry.space_group_name_H-M   'P 1'
#
loop_
_entity.id
_entity.type
_entity.pdbx_description
1 polymer ?
#
loop_
_entity_poly.entity_id
_entity_poly.type
_entity_poly.pdbx_seq_one_letter_code
_entity_poly.pdbx_strand_id
1 'polypeptide(L)'
;MTNERTLKRPEVLAPAGTLEKLKTAIHYGADAVYIGGNAYGLRSRAGNFTKEDMIEGVAFANEHGAKVYVAANMVTHEGNQEGAGDFFREIRDVGISAVIVSDPALIEICAAEAPGLPIHLSTQASATNYETLEFWKNEGLERVVLAREVSMDEVAEIRKNTDVEIEAFIHGAMCISYSGRCTLSNHMSMRDANRGGCSQSCRWKYELYDMPFGAERTSLTDKGEVEEEFSMSAVDMAMIQHIPELIQNGVDSFKIEGRMKSIHYVSTVANVYKKAVDTYMEDPENYECKQEWIDELWKVAQRELSTGFYYHVPTDEEQLFGERRKIPQYKFIGEVMAYDSETKVATIRQRNHFSVGDEIEFYGPGFNHFHQTVEVMYNEEDESIDRAPNPMMILTMPVEKPVAVGDMIRKKK
;
A
#
# COMPACT_ATOMS: atom_id res chain seq x y z
N MET A 1 8.92 38.31 11.02
CA MET A 1 9.22 37.18 11.91
C MET A 1 8.63 35.96 11.25
N THR A 2 9.45 35.22 10.50
CA THR A 2 9.04 33.95 9.91
C THR A 2 8.78 33.01 11.07
N ASN A 3 7.53 32.59 11.25
CA ASN A 3 7.21 31.50 12.15
C ASN A 3 7.90 30.27 11.55
N GLU A 4 9.11 29.92 12.04
CA GLU A 4 9.74 28.65 11.69
C GLU A 4 8.84 27.55 12.23
N ARG A 5 7.97 27.05 11.36
CA ARG A 5 7.10 25.93 11.67
C ARG A 5 8.03 24.73 11.88
N THR A 6 8.17 24.27 13.12
CA THR A 6 8.95 23.06 13.41
C THR A 6 8.37 21.92 12.59
N LEU A 7 9.18 21.34 11.70
CA LEU A 7 8.75 20.24 10.84
C LEU A 7 8.39 19.04 11.72
N LYS A 8 7.13 18.58 11.63
CA LYS A 8 6.70 17.33 12.28
C LYS A 8 7.03 16.18 11.34
N ARG A 9 7.75 15.18 11.86
CA ARG A 9 8.06 13.96 11.13
C ARG A 9 6.78 13.16 10.87
N PRO A 10 6.44 12.84 9.61
CA PRO A 10 5.29 12.00 9.32
C PRO A 10 5.61 10.53 9.62
N GLU A 11 4.57 9.77 9.97
CA GLU A 11 4.60 8.31 10.03
C GLU A 11 4.56 7.71 8.61
N VAL A 12 5.46 6.77 8.27
CA VAL A 12 5.33 5.98 7.04
C VAL A 12 4.46 4.75 7.32
N LEU A 13 3.19 4.80 6.89
CA LEU A 13 2.19 3.76 7.10
C LEU A 13 2.10 2.80 5.90
N ALA A 14 2.57 1.57 6.11
CA ALA A 14 2.57 0.53 5.09
C ALA A 14 1.36 -0.43 5.18
N PRO A 15 0.91 -1.02 4.05
CA PRO A 15 -0.16 -2.00 4.06
C PRO A 15 0.36 -3.41 4.39
N ALA A 16 -0.36 -4.15 5.23
CA ALA A 16 -0.06 -5.55 5.51
C ALA A 16 -1.29 -6.45 5.31
N GLY A 17 -1.18 -7.39 4.37
CA GLY A 17 -2.26 -8.35 4.05
C GLY A 17 -2.16 -9.68 4.79
N THR A 18 -0.98 -9.99 5.34
CA THR A 18 -0.61 -11.21 6.06
C THR A 18 0.47 -10.86 7.09
N LEU A 19 0.70 -11.72 8.09
CA LEU A 19 1.74 -11.53 9.10
C LEU A 19 3.14 -11.41 8.49
N GLU A 20 3.44 -12.19 7.45
CA GLU A 20 4.67 -12.08 6.67
C GLU A 20 4.86 -10.65 6.13
N LYS A 21 3.84 -10.06 5.49
CA LYS A 21 3.91 -8.69 4.97
C LYS A 21 4.06 -7.64 6.06
N LEU A 22 3.45 -7.87 7.24
CA LEU A 22 3.63 -6.99 8.40
C LEU A 22 5.09 -6.96 8.84
N LYS A 23 5.68 -8.14 9.04
CA LYS A 23 7.09 -8.24 9.46
C LYS A 23 8.02 -7.66 8.42
N THR A 24 7.79 -7.95 7.13
CA THR A 24 8.55 -7.37 6.03
C THR A 24 8.44 -5.84 6.00
N ALA A 25 7.24 -5.27 6.12
CA ALA A 25 7.06 -3.81 6.08
C ALA A 25 7.87 -3.09 7.15
N ILE A 26 7.77 -3.59 8.39
CA ILE A 26 8.45 -3.03 9.56
C ILE A 26 9.96 -3.22 9.44
N HIS A 27 10.41 -4.41 9.03
CA HIS A 27 11.83 -4.69 8.81
C HIS A 27 12.46 -3.76 7.75
N TYR A 28 11.70 -3.39 6.72
CA TYR A 28 12.10 -2.44 5.68
C TYR A 28 11.82 -0.97 6.05
N GLY A 29 11.46 -0.67 7.30
CA GLY A 29 11.46 0.69 7.86
C GLY A 29 10.10 1.38 7.97
N ALA A 30 8.98 0.68 7.77
CA ALA A 30 7.66 1.25 8.04
C ALA A 30 7.50 1.59 9.54
N ASP A 31 7.06 2.82 9.84
CA ASP A 31 6.79 3.28 11.21
C ASP A 31 5.48 2.70 11.76
N ALA A 32 4.55 2.38 10.86
CA ALA A 32 3.31 1.71 11.19
C ALA A 32 2.83 0.81 10.05
N VAL A 33 1.95 -0.13 10.38
CA VAL A 33 1.28 -0.98 9.40
C VAL A 33 -0.23 -0.98 9.63
N TYR A 34 -1.00 -1.08 8.55
CA TYR A 34 -2.44 -1.33 8.66
C TYR A 34 -2.82 -2.70 8.09
N ILE A 35 -3.55 -3.47 8.90
CA ILE A 35 -4.02 -4.82 8.62
C ILE A 35 -5.55 -4.86 8.44
N GLY A 36 -6.10 -6.03 8.14
CA GLY A 36 -7.53 -6.28 8.25
C GLY A 36 -7.76 -7.46 9.18
N GLY A 37 -8.75 -7.32 10.07
CA GLY A 37 -9.26 -8.45 10.83
C GLY A 37 -10.17 -9.34 10.00
N ASN A 38 -10.75 -10.35 10.66
CA ASN A 38 -11.68 -11.30 10.04
C ASN A 38 -13.09 -10.72 9.80
N ALA A 39 -13.37 -9.51 10.27
CA ALA A 39 -14.66 -8.84 10.15
C ALA A 39 -14.50 -7.33 9.86
N TYR A 40 -15.60 -6.70 9.43
CA TYR A 40 -15.77 -5.25 9.25
C TYR A 40 -14.84 -4.53 8.25
N GLY A 41 -13.92 -5.22 7.57
CA GLY A 41 -13.00 -4.61 6.59
C GLY A 41 -13.45 -4.73 5.12
N LEU A 42 -13.01 -3.78 4.27
CA LEU A 42 -13.32 -3.74 2.82
C LEU A 42 -12.47 -4.65 1.92
N ARG A 43 -11.59 -5.48 2.49
CA ARG A 43 -10.72 -6.38 1.73
C ARG A 43 -10.91 -7.81 2.20
N SER A 44 -12.14 -8.30 2.08
CA SER A 44 -12.56 -9.65 2.47
C SER A 44 -11.69 -10.77 1.86
N ARG A 45 -11.04 -10.52 0.72
CA ARG A 45 -10.20 -11.47 -0.01
C ARG A 45 -8.69 -11.31 0.23
N ALA A 46 -8.27 -10.41 1.12
CA ALA A 46 -6.89 -10.40 1.59
C ALA A 46 -6.67 -11.56 2.59
N GLY A 47 -5.41 -11.85 2.95
CA GLY A 47 -5.10 -12.92 3.91
C GLY A 47 -5.86 -12.78 5.23
N ASN A 48 -6.04 -11.54 5.70
CA ASN A 48 -6.69 -11.14 6.96
C ASN A 48 -6.06 -11.83 8.19
N PHE A 49 -6.13 -11.18 9.33
CA PHE A 49 -5.41 -11.62 10.52
C PHE A 49 -6.35 -12.34 11.47
N THR A 50 -5.92 -13.52 11.93
CA THR A 50 -6.47 -14.16 13.13
C THR A 50 -6.06 -13.41 14.38
N LYS A 51 -6.67 -13.74 15.52
CA LYS A 51 -6.27 -13.17 16.81
C LYS A 51 -4.81 -13.48 17.12
N GLU A 52 -4.39 -14.72 16.86
CA GLU A 52 -3.03 -15.20 17.05
C GLU A 52 -2.04 -14.41 16.18
N ASP A 53 -2.37 -14.21 14.90
CA ASP A 53 -1.56 -13.38 14.01
C ASP A 53 -1.44 -11.93 14.52
N MET A 54 -2.52 -11.36 15.07
CA MET A 54 -2.49 -10.00 15.62
C MET A 54 -1.61 -9.93 16.87
N ILE A 55 -1.69 -10.90 17.78
CA ILE A 55 -0.84 -10.96 18.98
C ILE A 55 0.64 -11.02 18.57
N GLU A 56 0.99 -11.92 17.64
CA GLU A 56 2.36 -12.03 17.16
C GLU A 56 2.82 -10.78 16.40
N GLY A 57 1.95 -10.21 15.57
CA GLY A 57 2.24 -9.00 14.80
C GLY A 57 2.44 -7.76 15.69
N VAL A 58 1.61 -7.57 16.72
CA VAL A 58 1.77 -6.49 17.71
C VAL A 58 3.05 -6.66 18.51
N ALA A 59 3.36 -7.89 18.95
CA ALA A 59 4.62 -8.15 19.66
C ALA A 59 5.84 -7.79 18.80
N PHE A 60 5.85 -8.22 17.53
CA PHE A 60 6.91 -7.88 16.59
C PHE A 60 7.01 -6.37 16.35
N ALA A 61 5.88 -5.68 16.17
CA ALA A 61 5.86 -4.25 15.94
C ALA A 61 6.41 -3.47 17.15
N ASN A 62 6.02 -3.85 18.36
CA ASN A 62 6.51 -3.24 19.60
C ASN A 62 8.04 -3.40 19.77
N GLU A 63 8.59 -4.58 19.43
CA GLU A 63 10.04 -4.82 19.45
C GLU A 63 10.81 -3.87 18.52
N HIS A 64 10.16 -3.43 17.43
CA HIS A 64 10.74 -2.54 16.42
C HIS A 64 10.29 -1.08 16.56
N GLY A 65 9.53 -0.74 17.62
CA GLY A 65 8.98 0.60 17.82
C GLY A 65 7.94 1.04 16.78
N ALA A 66 7.32 0.08 16.09
CA ALA A 66 6.29 0.31 15.08
C ALA A 66 4.88 0.11 15.63
N LYS A 67 3.87 0.69 14.99
CA LYS A 67 2.45 0.57 15.36
C LYS A 67 1.68 -0.35 14.43
N VAL A 68 0.61 -0.97 14.96
CA VAL A 68 -0.32 -1.79 14.16
C VAL A 68 -1.71 -1.20 14.23
N TYR A 69 -2.32 -0.96 13.06
CA TYR A 69 -3.69 -0.48 12.93
C TYR A 69 -4.59 -1.52 12.28
N VAL A 70 -5.85 -1.60 12.68
CA VAL A 70 -6.84 -2.51 12.07
C VAL A 70 -7.85 -1.74 11.24
N ALA A 71 -8.05 -2.12 9.99
CA ALA A 71 -9.12 -1.55 9.16
C ALA A 71 -10.46 -2.26 9.38
N ALA A 72 -11.44 -1.51 9.89
CA ALA A 72 -12.84 -1.90 10.08
C ALA A 72 -13.76 -0.89 9.35
N ASN A 73 -13.50 -0.70 8.06
CA ASN A 73 -13.98 0.42 7.25
C ASN A 73 -15.10 0.07 6.25
N MET A 74 -15.87 -0.98 6.53
CA MET A 74 -17.09 -1.28 5.78
C MET A 74 -18.16 -0.20 6.01
N VAL A 75 -18.95 0.09 4.98
CA VAL A 75 -20.20 0.85 5.11
C VAL A 75 -21.29 -0.12 5.52
N THR A 76 -21.86 0.05 6.71
CA THR A 76 -22.79 -0.93 7.28
C THR A 76 -24.21 -0.72 6.77
N HIS A 77 -24.92 -1.83 6.59
CA HIS A 77 -26.37 -1.87 6.51
C HIS A 77 -26.91 -2.47 7.81
N GLU A 78 -28.22 -2.36 8.01
CA GLU A 78 -28.90 -2.93 9.18
C GLU A 78 -28.47 -4.39 9.44
N GLY A 79 -28.19 -4.68 10.71
CA GLY A 79 -27.66 -5.95 11.19
C GLY A 79 -26.17 -6.18 10.95
N ASN A 80 -25.45 -5.36 10.17
CA ASN A 80 -24.02 -5.60 9.92
C ASN A 80 -23.13 -5.20 11.08
N GLN A 81 -23.64 -4.40 12.01
CA GLN A 81 -22.98 -3.99 13.24
C GLN A 81 -22.98 -5.08 14.33
N GLU A 82 -23.75 -6.16 14.14
CA GLU A 82 -23.81 -7.27 15.09
C GLU A 82 -22.40 -7.83 15.35
N GLY A 83 -22.04 -7.99 16.63
CA GLY A 83 -20.72 -8.47 17.07
C GLY A 83 -19.60 -7.41 17.11
N ALA A 84 -19.85 -6.18 16.68
CA ALA A 84 -18.78 -5.17 16.54
C ALA A 84 -18.15 -4.80 17.90
N GLY A 85 -18.93 -4.77 18.98
CA GLY A 85 -18.41 -4.49 20.33
C GLY A 85 -17.41 -5.54 20.81
N ASP A 86 -17.69 -6.82 20.60
CA ASP A 86 -16.75 -7.92 20.93
C ASP A 86 -15.47 -7.81 20.10
N PHE A 87 -15.61 -7.52 18.81
CA PHE A 87 -14.48 -7.32 17.91
C PHE A 87 -13.59 -6.15 18.35
N PHE A 88 -14.16 -4.99 18.68
CA PHE A 88 -13.39 -3.83 19.13
C PHE A 88 -12.71 -4.07 20.49
N ARG A 89 -13.37 -4.75 21.42
CA ARG A 89 -12.72 -5.19 22.68
C ARG A 89 -11.54 -6.09 22.41
N GLU A 90 -11.69 -7.08 21.54
CA GLU A 90 -10.62 -8.02 21.23
C GLU A 90 -9.40 -7.31 20.65
N ILE A 91 -9.56 -6.44 19.64
CA ILE A 91 -8.41 -5.75 19.04
C ILE A 91 -7.75 -4.78 20.03
N ARG A 92 -8.53 -4.13 20.90
CA ARG A 92 -7.99 -3.31 22.00
C ARG A 92 -7.15 -4.16 22.95
N ASP A 93 -7.68 -5.30 23.40
CA ASP A 93 -7.03 -6.16 24.38
C ASP A 93 -5.77 -6.84 23.83
N VAL A 94 -5.70 -7.04 22.50
CA VAL A 94 -4.49 -7.48 21.78
C VAL A 94 -3.41 -6.40 21.76
N GLY A 95 -3.77 -5.13 21.96
CA GLY A 95 -2.84 -4.00 21.93
C GLY A 95 -2.70 -3.34 20.55
N ILE A 96 -3.71 -3.44 19.70
CA ILE A 96 -3.77 -2.68 18.43
C ILE A 96 -3.75 -1.17 18.75
N SER A 97 -2.92 -0.43 18.03
CA SER A 97 -2.65 0.98 18.31
C SER A 97 -3.78 1.92 17.89
N ALA A 98 -4.56 1.54 16.88
CA ALA A 98 -5.75 2.28 16.45
C ALA A 98 -6.61 1.43 15.50
N VAL A 99 -7.88 1.80 15.36
CA VAL A 99 -8.79 1.24 14.36
C VAL A 99 -9.16 2.28 13.29
N ILE A 100 -9.20 1.86 12.03
CA ILE A 100 -9.54 2.71 10.88
C ILE A 100 -10.98 2.40 10.47
N VAL A 101 -11.91 3.32 10.74
CA VAL A 101 -13.37 3.12 10.65
C VAL A 101 -14.01 4.22 9.80
N SER A 102 -15.09 3.91 9.07
CA SER A 102 -15.85 4.91 8.29
C SER A 102 -17.31 5.07 8.68
N ASP A 103 -17.90 4.03 9.25
CA ASP A 103 -19.33 4.00 9.54
C ASP A 103 -19.60 4.62 10.92
N PRO A 104 -20.50 5.62 11.03
CA PRO A 104 -20.79 6.26 12.31
C PRO A 104 -21.25 5.28 13.40
N ALA A 105 -22.03 4.25 13.07
CA ALA A 105 -22.48 3.29 14.07
C ALA A 105 -21.30 2.45 14.60
N LEU A 106 -20.35 2.07 13.74
CA LEU A 106 -19.13 1.37 14.18
C LEU A 106 -18.21 2.28 15.01
N ILE A 107 -18.15 3.57 14.69
CA ILE A 107 -17.40 4.57 15.48
C ILE A 107 -17.98 4.64 16.89
N GLU A 108 -19.30 4.83 17.02
CA GLU A 108 -19.98 4.90 18.32
C GLU A 108 -19.82 3.61 19.14
N ILE A 109 -19.98 2.44 18.49
CA ILE A 109 -19.80 1.15 19.16
C ILE A 109 -18.35 1.00 19.64
N CYS A 110 -17.36 1.38 18.83
CA CYS A 110 -15.95 1.31 19.24
C CYS A 110 -15.68 2.20 20.45
N ALA A 111 -16.14 3.46 20.41
CA ALA A 111 -15.95 4.42 21.49
C ALA A 111 -16.60 3.94 22.81
N ALA A 112 -17.79 3.36 22.74
CA ALA A 112 -18.52 2.86 23.90
C ALA A 112 -17.98 1.53 24.46
N GLU A 113 -17.70 0.56 23.59
CA GLU A 113 -17.42 -0.82 23.99
C GLU A 113 -15.92 -1.11 24.14
N ALA A 114 -15.06 -0.34 23.49
CA ALA A 114 -13.61 -0.45 23.53
C ALA A 114 -12.93 0.87 23.93
N PRO A 115 -13.30 1.48 25.09
CA PRO A 115 -12.71 2.75 25.51
C PRO A 115 -11.20 2.67 25.60
N GLY A 116 -10.52 3.72 25.12
CA GLY A 116 -9.07 3.82 25.06
C GLY A 116 -8.43 3.23 23.79
N LEU A 117 -9.20 2.63 22.87
CA LEU A 117 -8.73 2.30 21.53
C LEU A 117 -8.87 3.53 20.61
N PRO A 118 -7.78 4.11 20.09
CA PRO A 118 -7.85 5.25 19.18
C PRO A 118 -8.61 4.93 17.89
N ILE A 119 -9.40 5.90 17.42
CA ILE A 119 -10.20 5.78 16.20
C ILE A 119 -9.66 6.75 15.15
N HIS A 120 -9.31 6.20 13.99
CA HIS A 120 -8.91 6.94 12.80
C HIS A 120 -10.03 6.90 11.76
N LEU A 121 -10.38 8.04 11.18
CA LEU A 121 -11.39 8.09 10.13
C LEU A 121 -10.83 7.52 8.83
N SER A 122 -11.49 6.51 8.27
CA SER A 122 -11.18 5.95 6.96
C SER A 122 -11.54 6.93 5.84
N THR A 123 -10.73 6.94 4.77
CA THR A 123 -11.01 7.68 3.52
C THR A 123 -12.41 7.37 2.94
N GLN A 124 -12.99 6.23 3.30
CA GLN A 124 -14.36 5.86 2.96
C GLN A 124 -15.43 6.77 3.58
N ALA A 125 -15.07 7.70 4.48
CA ALA A 125 -15.93 8.77 4.95
C ALA A 125 -15.96 9.99 4.01
N SER A 126 -15.00 10.09 3.06
CA SER A 126 -14.88 11.17 2.09
C SER A 126 -14.69 12.57 2.71
N ALA A 127 -13.81 12.70 3.71
CA ALA A 127 -13.53 13.98 4.36
C ALA A 127 -12.65 14.89 3.47
N THR A 128 -13.17 16.06 3.08
CA THR A 128 -12.55 16.97 2.10
C THR A 128 -12.32 18.40 2.60
N ASN A 129 -12.80 18.77 3.79
CA ASN A 129 -12.67 20.13 4.34
C ASN A 129 -12.44 20.10 5.85
N TYR A 130 -11.94 21.21 6.40
CA TYR A 130 -11.56 21.27 7.81
C TYR A 130 -12.77 21.22 8.75
N GLU A 131 -13.96 21.69 8.34
CA GLU A 131 -15.17 21.60 9.15
C GLU A 131 -15.57 20.15 9.40
N THR A 132 -15.40 19.29 8.38
CA THR A 132 -15.60 17.84 8.50
C THR A 132 -14.57 17.22 9.42
N LEU A 133 -13.30 17.65 9.34
CA LEU A 133 -12.24 17.16 10.23
C LEU A 133 -12.50 17.56 11.68
N GLU A 134 -12.89 18.81 11.95
CA GLU A 134 -13.24 19.28 13.29
C GLU A 134 -14.50 18.59 13.83
N PHE A 135 -15.49 18.26 12.98
CA PHE A 135 -16.62 17.43 13.39
C PHE A 135 -16.13 16.09 13.95
N TRP A 136 -15.31 15.35 13.20
CA TRP A 136 -14.81 14.05 13.65
C TRP A 136 -13.88 14.14 14.86
N LYS A 137 -13.08 15.19 14.95
CA LYS A 137 -12.27 15.47 16.14
C LYS A 137 -13.16 15.70 17.38
N ASN A 138 -14.27 16.41 17.24
CA ASN A 138 -15.22 16.63 18.35
C ASN A 138 -15.93 15.34 18.77
N GLU A 139 -16.13 14.40 17.84
CA GLU A 139 -16.58 13.02 18.14
C GLU A 139 -15.46 12.14 18.74
N GLY A 140 -14.25 12.68 18.94
CA GLY A 140 -13.15 12.01 19.64
C GLY A 140 -12.16 11.26 18.75
N LEU A 141 -12.20 11.44 17.42
CA LEU A 141 -11.23 10.82 16.52
C LEU A 141 -9.90 11.58 16.55
N GLU A 142 -8.79 10.83 16.60
CA GLU A 142 -7.45 11.40 16.72
C GLU A 142 -6.82 11.72 15.35
N ARG A 143 -7.27 11.01 14.30
CA ARG A 143 -6.70 11.11 12.95
C ARG A 143 -7.77 10.98 11.88
N VAL A 144 -7.64 11.77 10.82
CA VAL A 144 -8.51 11.71 9.64
C VAL A 144 -7.71 11.36 8.39
N VAL A 145 -8.09 10.26 7.73
CA VAL A 145 -7.58 9.94 6.39
C VAL A 145 -8.37 10.76 5.38
N LEU A 146 -7.68 11.67 4.71
CA LEU A 146 -8.30 12.54 3.72
C LEU A 146 -8.92 11.75 2.56
N ALA A 147 -9.95 12.35 1.96
CA ALA A 147 -10.44 11.92 0.66
C ALA A 147 -9.31 12.02 -0.39
N ARG A 148 -9.34 11.12 -1.37
CA ARG A 148 -8.29 11.04 -2.41
C ARG A 148 -8.38 12.15 -3.44
N GLU A 149 -9.46 12.91 -3.41
CA GLU A 149 -9.74 14.04 -4.27
C GLU A 149 -9.27 15.39 -3.69
N VAL A 150 -8.73 15.40 -2.46
CA VAL A 150 -8.19 16.62 -1.82
C VAL A 150 -6.88 17.02 -2.48
N SER A 151 -6.83 18.25 -2.99
CA SER A 151 -5.65 18.85 -3.61
C SER A 151 -4.61 19.30 -2.57
N MET A 152 -3.38 19.55 -3.00
CA MET A 152 -2.31 20.00 -2.12
C MET A 152 -2.59 21.37 -1.48
N ASP A 153 -3.20 22.28 -2.23
CA ASP A 153 -3.65 23.59 -1.73
C ASP A 153 -4.72 23.43 -0.64
N GLU A 154 -5.66 22.48 -0.83
CA GLU A 154 -6.67 22.16 0.18
C GLU A 154 -6.04 21.51 1.42
N VAL A 155 -5.02 20.65 1.29
CA VAL A 155 -4.28 20.13 2.46
C VAL A 155 -3.68 21.29 3.27
N ALA A 156 -3.02 22.23 2.59
CA ALA A 156 -2.43 23.39 3.24
C ALA A 156 -3.49 24.26 3.94
N GLU A 157 -4.66 24.46 3.33
CA GLU A 157 -5.76 25.22 3.91
C GLU A 157 -6.40 24.49 5.09
N ILE A 158 -6.66 23.19 4.97
CA ILE A 158 -7.18 22.36 6.05
C ILE A 158 -6.26 22.47 7.28
N ARG A 159 -4.96 22.29 7.09
CA ARG A 159 -3.98 22.32 8.18
C ARG A 159 -3.89 23.68 8.89
N LYS A 160 -4.30 24.79 8.27
CA LYS A 160 -4.37 26.09 8.97
C LYS A 160 -5.51 26.16 9.99
N ASN A 161 -6.55 25.35 9.80
CA ASN A 161 -7.83 25.50 10.52
C ASN A 161 -8.14 24.34 11.49
N THR A 162 -7.38 23.24 11.46
CA THR A 162 -7.52 22.12 12.41
C THR A 162 -6.16 21.66 12.92
N ASP A 163 -6.14 20.97 14.07
CA ASP A 163 -5.00 20.25 14.63
C ASP A 163 -5.15 18.74 14.77
N VAL A 164 -6.27 18.16 14.31
CA VAL A 164 -6.40 16.71 14.17
C VAL A 164 -5.30 16.16 13.25
N GLU A 165 -4.85 14.93 13.49
CA GLU A 165 -3.83 14.34 12.63
C GLU A 165 -4.37 14.10 11.21
N ILE A 166 -3.60 14.50 10.21
CA ILE A 166 -3.92 14.32 8.80
C ILE A 166 -3.15 13.11 8.24
N GLU A 167 -3.89 12.14 7.71
CA GLU A 167 -3.32 11.03 6.96
C GLU A 167 -3.66 11.16 5.48
N ALA A 168 -2.67 11.04 4.61
CA ALA A 168 -2.86 11.22 3.17
C ALA A 168 -2.20 10.08 2.38
N PHE A 169 -2.82 9.70 1.26
CA PHE A 169 -2.26 8.67 0.38
C PHE A 169 -1.08 9.24 -0.40
N ILE A 170 0.04 8.54 -0.38
CA ILE A 170 1.26 8.96 -1.08
C ILE A 170 1.67 8.01 -2.20
N HIS A 171 1.18 6.77 -2.17
CA HIS A 171 1.57 5.77 -3.15
C HIS A 171 0.54 4.65 -3.30
N GLY A 172 0.43 4.11 -4.51
CA GLY A 172 -0.29 2.88 -4.81
C GLY A 172 -1.61 3.10 -5.55
N ALA A 173 -2.46 2.08 -5.53
CA ALA A 173 -3.60 2.03 -6.45
C ALA A 173 -4.65 3.11 -6.19
N MET A 174 -4.96 3.91 -7.22
CA MET A 174 -6.11 4.81 -7.21
C MET A 174 -7.39 4.08 -7.63
N CYS A 175 -8.48 4.37 -6.91
CA CYS A 175 -9.82 3.95 -7.28
C CYS A 175 -10.44 5.02 -8.19
N ILE A 176 -11.30 4.60 -9.11
CA ILE A 176 -12.02 5.52 -10.00
C ILE A 176 -13.30 6.05 -9.36
N SER A 177 -13.74 5.40 -8.29
CA SER A 177 -14.89 5.81 -7.52
C SER A 177 -14.45 6.77 -6.42
N TYR A 178 -15.30 7.74 -6.12
CA TYR A 178 -15.03 8.80 -5.16
C TYR A 178 -14.57 8.24 -3.79
N SER A 179 -13.30 8.45 -3.45
CA SER A 179 -12.63 7.88 -2.27
C SER A 179 -12.88 6.38 -2.03
N GLY A 180 -13.03 5.63 -3.12
CA GLY A 180 -13.25 4.18 -3.11
C GLY A 180 -14.70 3.73 -2.84
N ARG A 181 -15.68 4.64 -2.77
CA ARG A 181 -17.10 4.31 -2.63
C ARG A 181 -17.70 3.88 -3.97
N CYS A 182 -17.59 2.59 -4.28
CA CYS A 182 -17.87 2.07 -5.61
C CYS A 182 -19.31 1.53 -5.73
N THR A 183 -20.08 2.06 -6.67
CA THR A 183 -21.40 1.51 -7.08
C THR A 183 -21.30 0.59 -8.29
N LEU A 184 -20.23 0.74 -9.08
CA LEU A 184 -20.00 -0.02 -10.32
C LEU A 184 -19.91 -1.52 -10.07
N SER A 185 -19.19 -1.95 -9.03
CA SER A 185 -19.07 -3.36 -8.66
C SER A 185 -20.43 -3.98 -8.32
N ASN A 186 -21.28 -3.23 -7.62
CA ASN A 186 -22.59 -3.66 -7.17
C ASN A 186 -23.49 -3.92 -8.38
N HIS A 187 -23.46 -3.01 -9.36
CA HIS A 187 -24.25 -3.16 -10.59
C HIS A 187 -23.71 -4.26 -11.51
N MET A 188 -22.39 -4.26 -11.76
CA MET A 188 -21.78 -5.13 -12.80
C MET A 188 -21.60 -6.57 -12.37
N SER A 189 -21.49 -6.83 -11.06
CA SER A 189 -21.15 -8.16 -10.56
C SER A 189 -22.00 -8.62 -9.38
N MET A 190 -22.99 -7.82 -8.95
CA MET A 190 -23.81 -8.08 -7.76
C MET A 190 -22.96 -8.29 -6.49
N ARG A 191 -21.75 -7.71 -6.46
CA ARG A 191 -20.85 -7.78 -5.30
C ARG A 191 -20.65 -6.39 -4.73
N ASP A 192 -21.06 -6.21 -3.48
CA ASP A 192 -21.05 -4.92 -2.82
C ASP A 192 -19.64 -4.45 -2.44
N ALA A 193 -19.07 -3.52 -3.21
CA ALA A 193 -17.72 -3.03 -2.97
C ALA A 193 -17.58 -2.29 -1.63
N ASN A 194 -18.65 -1.67 -1.13
CA ASN A 194 -18.65 -0.93 0.14
C ASN A 194 -18.81 -1.85 1.36
N ARG A 195 -18.96 -3.17 1.11
CA ARG A 195 -18.96 -4.25 2.10
C ARG A 195 -17.88 -5.30 1.82
N GLY A 196 -16.81 -4.86 1.16
CA GLY A 196 -15.63 -5.69 0.86
C GLY A 196 -15.77 -6.62 -0.33
N GLY A 197 -16.80 -6.43 -1.15
CA GLY A 197 -17.12 -7.20 -2.34
C GLY A 197 -16.48 -6.70 -3.63
N CYS A 198 -15.53 -5.76 -3.62
CA CYS A 198 -14.97 -5.17 -4.84
C CYS A 198 -14.54 -6.25 -5.86
N SER A 199 -15.16 -6.22 -7.03
CA SER A 199 -14.88 -7.15 -8.14
C SER A 199 -13.79 -6.65 -9.09
N GLN A 200 -13.27 -5.45 -8.84
CA GLN A 200 -12.33 -4.76 -9.72
C GLN A 200 -12.91 -4.59 -11.13
N SER A 201 -14.21 -4.36 -11.25
CA SER A 201 -14.89 -4.14 -12.54
C SER A 201 -14.27 -2.99 -13.34
N CYS A 202 -13.76 -1.94 -12.67
CA CYS A 202 -13.00 -0.89 -13.35
C CYS A 202 -11.74 -1.36 -14.10
N ARG A 203 -11.26 -2.59 -13.86
CA ARG A 203 -10.10 -3.20 -14.52
C ARG A 203 -10.48 -4.13 -15.66
N TRP A 204 -11.77 -4.35 -15.90
CA TRP A 204 -12.23 -5.15 -17.02
C TRP A 204 -12.03 -4.38 -18.31
N LYS A 205 -11.99 -5.12 -19.42
CA LYS A 205 -12.00 -4.57 -20.76
C LYS A 205 -13.45 -4.50 -21.24
N TYR A 206 -13.82 -3.35 -21.80
CA TYR A 206 -15.17 -3.00 -22.19
C TYR A 206 -15.20 -2.57 -23.66
N GLU A 207 -16.18 -3.09 -24.40
CA GLU A 207 -16.51 -2.57 -25.72
C GLU A 207 -17.27 -1.24 -25.60
N LEU A 208 -16.92 -0.28 -26.45
CA LEU A 208 -17.61 1.00 -26.54
C LEU A 208 -18.59 0.98 -27.71
N TYR A 209 -19.82 1.43 -27.47
CA TYR A 209 -20.88 1.46 -28.45
C TYR A 209 -21.41 2.88 -28.62
N ASP A 210 -21.56 3.32 -29.87
CA ASP A 210 -22.40 4.45 -30.21
C ASP A 210 -23.88 4.01 -30.21
N MET A 211 -24.73 4.82 -29.58
CA MET A 211 -26.17 4.57 -29.45
C MET A 211 -26.96 5.82 -29.84
N PRO A 212 -27.00 6.18 -31.13
CA PRO A 212 -27.62 7.41 -31.59
C PRO A 212 -29.15 7.42 -31.43
N PHE A 213 -29.82 6.25 -31.51
CA PHE A 213 -31.26 6.15 -31.29
C PHE A 213 -31.71 4.73 -30.91
N GLY A 214 -32.61 4.62 -29.93
CA GLY A 214 -33.31 3.37 -29.59
C GLY A 214 -32.40 2.20 -29.19
N ALA A 215 -32.55 1.07 -29.90
CA ALA A 215 -31.80 -0.17 -29.64
C ALA A 215 -30.61 -0.37 -30.60
N GLU A 216 -30.32 0.60 -31.48
CA GLU A 216 -29.15 0.52 -32.36
C GLU A 216 -27.88 0.64 -31.52
N ARG A 217 -26.95 -0.29 -31.74
CA ARG A 217 -25.64 -0.32 -31.10
C ARG A 217 -24.60 -0.51 -32.18
N THR A 218 -23.70 0.45 -32.30
CA THR A 218 -22.58 0.34 -33.24
C THR A 218 -21.29 0.31 -32.46
N SER A 219 -20.56 -0.81 -32.53
CA SER A 219 -19.25 -0.94 -31.88
C SER A 219 -18.29 0.07 -32.48
N LEU A 220 -17.70 0.90 -31.62
CA LEU A 220 -16.67 1.86 -31.99
C LEU A 220 -15.33 1.16 -32.21
N THR A 221 -15.10 0.04 -31.52
CA THR A 221 -13.91 -0.80 -31.71
C THR A 221 -13.92 -1.49 -33.08
N ASP A 222 -15.06 -2.05 -33.51
CA ASP A 222 -15.16 -2.73 -34.81
C ASP A 222 -15.02 -1.78 -36.00
N LYS A 223 -15.40 -0.51 -35.81
CA LYS A 223 -15.20 0.54 -36.81
C LYS A 223 -13.77 1.05 -36.89
N GLY A 224 -12.89 0.61 -36.00
CA GLY A 224 -11.52 1.13 -35.87
C GLY A 224 -11.46 2.58 -35.40
N GLU A 225 -12.55 3.11 -34.82
CA GLU A 225 -12.57 4.44 -34.19
C GLU A 225 -11.90 4.42 -32.81
N VAL A 226 -11.84 3.24 -32.18
CA VAL A 226 -11.05 2.97 -30.98
C VAL A 226 -10.15 1.76 -31.23
N GLU A 227 -8.85 1.90 -30.98
CA GLU A 227 -7.85 0.88 -31.31
C GLU A 227 -7.93 -0.37 -30.41
N GLU A 228 -8.40 -0.25 -29.18
CA GLU A 228 -8.55 -1.37 -28.25
C GLU A 228 -9.77 -1.24 -27.32
N GLU A 229 -10.14 -2.36 -26.67
CA GLU A 229 -11.18 -2.35 -25.64
C GLU A 229 -10.79 -1.43 -24.46
N PHE A 230 -11.76 -0.66 -23.99
CA PHE A 230 -11.58 0.36 -22.97
C PHE A 230 -11.47 -0.24 -21.56
N SER A 231 -10.61 0.33 -20.71
CA SER A 231 -10.59 0.05 -19.28
C SER A 231 -10.74 1.35 -18.50
N MET A 232 -11.65 1.37 -17.53
CA MET A 232 -11.87 2.52 -16.66
C MET A 232 -10.80 2.69 -15.58
N SER A 233 -9.70 1.94 -15.58
CA SER A 233 -8.75 1.96 -14.47
C SER A 233 -7.89 3.21 -14.44
N ALA A 234 -7.77 3.85 -13.27
CA ALA A 234 -6.77 4.88 -13.04
C ALA A 234 -5.33 4.31 -13.05
N VAL A 235 -4.33 5.17 -13.25
CA VAL A 235 -2.93 4.88 -12.93
C VAL A 235 -2.73 4.76 -11.40
N ASP A 236 -1.55 4.35 -10.95
CA ASP A 236 -1.19 4.39 -9.53
C ASP A 236 -0.73 5.81 -9.14
N MET A 237 -0.93 6.18 -7.88
CA MET A 237 -0.42 7.43 -7.32
C MET A 237 1.03 7.26 -6.85
N ALA A 238 1.87 8.29 -6.99
CA ALA A 238 3.19 8.37 -6.35
C ALA A 238 3.59 9.83 -6.07
N MET A 239 3.92 10.12 -4.81
CA MET A 239 4.31 11.45 -4.33
C MET A 239 5.78 11.54 -3.88
N ILE A 240 6.63 10.60 -4.31
CA ILE A 240 8.05 10.52 -3.90
C ILE A 240 8.84 11.81 -4.17
N GLN A 241 8.50 12.53 -5.24
CA GLN A 241 9.14 13.81 -5.59
C GLN A 241 8.62 15.01 -4.77
N HIS A 242 7.57 14.80 -3.97
CA HIS A 242 6.79 15.85 -3.32
C HIS A 242 6.75 15.69 -1.78
N ILE A 243 7.68 14.91 -1.23
CA ILE A 243 7.82 14.68 0.23
C ILE A 243 7.94 15.99 1.02
N PRO A 244 8.76 16.99 0.62
CA PRO A 244 8.85 18.24 1.35
C PRO A 244 7.51 18.96 1.50
N GLU A 245 6.75 19.04 0.41
CA GLU A 245 5.48 19.77 0.38
C GLU A 245 4.42 19.12 1.27
N LEU A 246 4.31 17.78 1.22
CA LEU A 246 3.42 17.02 2.11
C LEU A 246 3.73 17.27 3.60
N ILE A 247 5.01 17.28 3.97
CA ILE A 247 5.45 17.51 5.36
C ILE A 247 5.20 18.96 5.78
N GLN A 248 5.54 19.92 4.93
CA GLN A 248 5.34 21.36 5.19
C GLN A 248 3.85 21.73 5.33
N ASN A 249 3.00 21.08 4.54
CA ASN A 249 1.55 21.20 4.60
C ASN A 249 0.95 20.40 5.78
N GLY A 250 1.77 19.76 6.61
CA GLY A 250 1.40 19.19 7.89
C GLY A 250 0.61 17.89 7.80
N VAL A 251 0.93 17.05 6.81
CA VAL A 251 0.47 15.65 6.80
C VAL A 251 1.26 14.87 7.86
N ASP A 252 0.55 14.23 8.77
CA ASP A 252 1.10 13.50 9.91
C ASP A 252 1.38 12.02 9.59
N SER A 253 0.69 11.44 8.61
CA SER A 253 0.84 10.04 8.22
C SER A 253 0.78 9.86 6.71
N PHE A 254 1.79 9.20 6.16
CA PHE A 254 1.96 8.86 4.76
C PHE A 254 1.46 7.46 4.51
N LYS A 255 0.28 7.35 3.91
CA LYS A 255 -0.39 6.09 3.66
C LYS A 255 -0.02 5.49 2.30
N ILE A 256 0.55 4.29 2.32
CA ILE A 256 0.80 3.48 1.13
C ILE A 256 -0.37 2.52 0.91
N GLU A 257 -1.01 2.54 -0.26
CA GLU A 257 -2.07 1.60 -0.61
C GLU A 257 -1.51 0.30 -1.21
N GLY A 258 -1.93 -0.85 -0.69
CA GLY A 258 -1.49 -2.11 -1.28
C GLY A 258 -1.66 -3.39 -0.46
N ARG A 259 -2.70 -3.55 0.37
CA ARG A 259 -2.84 -4.76 1.22
C ARG A 259 -2.80 -6.09 0.45
N MET A 260 -3.21 -6.08 -0.82
CA MET A 260 -3.18 -7.26 -1.69
C MET A 260 -1.85 -7.45 -2.46
N LYS A 261 -0.91 -6.49 -2.37
CA LYS A 261 0.38 -6.54 -3.06
C LYS A 261 1.35 -7.52 -2.38
N SER A 262 2.43 -7.88 -3.06
CA SER A 262 3.43 -8.85 -2.59
C SER A 262 4.36 -8.25 -1.53
N ILE A 263 5.14 -9.11 -0.87
CA ILE A 263 6.22 -8.67 0.04
C ILE A 263 7.25 -7.79 -0.70
N HIS A 264 7.61 -8.10 -1.95
CA HIS A 264 8.48 -7.24 -2.78
C HIS A 264 7.93 -5.81 -2.92
N TYR A 265 6.63 -5.66 -3.19
CA TYR A 265 6.02 -4.34 -3.29
C TYR A 265 6.13 -3.56 -1.98
N VAL A 266 5.71 -4.19 -0.88
CA VAL A 266 5.70 -3.58 0.44
C VAL A 266 7.12 -3.23 0.92
N SER A 267 8.08 -4.15 0.78
CA SER A 267 9.47 -3.93 1.16
C SER A 267 10.08 -2.74 0.42
N THR A 268 9.92 -2.68 -0.90
CA THR A 268 10.57 -1.63 -1.70
C THR A 268 9.93 -0.28 -1.47
N VAL A 269 8.60 -0.21 -1.49
CA VAL A 269 7.89 1.07 -1.33
C VAL A 269 8.11 1.64 0.08
N ALA A 270 8.01 0.82 1.13
CA ALA A 270 8.26 1.27 2.50
C ALA A 270 9.70 1.77 2.67
N ASN A 271 10.70 1.03 2.18
CA ASN A 271 12.12 1.40 2.25
C ASN A 271 12.39 2.72 1.53
N VAL A 272 11.83 2.91 0.32
CA VAL A 272 12.00 4.14 -0.47
C VAL A 272 11.40 5.35 0.25
N TYR A 273 10.14 5.26 0.69
CA TYR A 273 9.49 6.40 1.35
C TYR A 273 10.12 6.68 2.72
N LYS A 274 10.52 5.64 3.46
CA LYS A 274 11.26 5.81 4.71
C LYS A 274 12.56 6.56 4.47
N LYS A 275 13.35 6.15 3.48
CA LYS A 275 14.62 6.81 3.15
C LYS A 275 14.42 8.26 2.72
N ALA A 276 13.39 8.55 1.92
CA ALA A 276 13.09 9.90 1.48
C ALA A 276 12.67 10.80 2.66
N VAL A 277 11.79 10.32 3.55
CA VAL A 277 11.41 11.03 4.77
C VAL A 277 12.62 11.24 5.67
N ASP A 278 13.44 10.23 5.91
CA ASP A 278 14.64 10.32 6.74
C ASP A 278 15.62 11.37 6.20
N THR A 279 15.87 11.33 4.90
CA THR A 279 16.79 12.27 4.23
C THR A 279 16.25 13.71 4.32
N TYR A 280 14.95 13.93 4.11
CA TYR A 280 14.35 15.25 4.23
C TYR A 280 14.39 15.78 5.68
N MET A 281 14.09 14.93 6.66
CA MET A 281 14.08 15.34 8.06
C MET A 281 15.48 15.59 8.62
N GLU A 282 16.53 14.99 8.03
CA GLU A 282 17.93 15.19 8.41
C GLU A 282 18.48 16.53 7.89
N ASP A 283 18.20 16.89 6.64
CA ASP A 283 18.63 18.15 6.02
C ASP A 283 17.57 18.72 5.06
N PRO A 284 16.55 19.42 5.59
CA PRO A 284 15.47 19.97 4.77
C PRO A 284 15.93 21.01 3.73
N GLU A 285 17.00 21.75 4.03
CA GLU A 285 17.47 22.88 3.21
C GLU A 285 18.22 22.40 1.96
N ASN A 286 18.90 21.25 2.04
CA ASN A 286 19.64 20.66 0.91
C ASN A 286 18.99 19.38 0.37
N TYR A 287 17.74 19.11 0.72
CA TYR A 287 17.05 17.92 0.25
C TYR A 287 16.83 17.93 -1.26
N GLU A 288 17.20 16.83 -1.90
CA GLU A 288 16.87 16.54 -3.28
C GLU A 288 16.31 15.12 -3.40
N CYS A 289 15.21 14.97 -4.13
CA CYS A 289 14.68 13.66 -4.48
C CYS A 289 15.65 12.96 -5.42
N LYS A 290 16.21 11.83 -5.00
CA LYS A 290 17.19 11.09 -5.80
C LYS A 290 16.51 10.25 -6.89
N GLN A 291 17.09 10.24 -8.09
CA GLN A 291 16.60 9.42 -9.20
C GLN A 291 16.57 7.92 -8.86
N GLU A 292 17.52 7.43 -8.04
CA GLU A 292 17.58 6.04 -7.60
C GLU A 292 16.29 5.60 -6.88
N TRP A 293 15.63 6.50 -6.14
CA TRP A 293 14.37 6.20 -5.45
C TRP A 293 13.22 6.00 -6.41
N ILE A 294 13.17 6.83 -7.46
CA ILE A 294 12.17 6.71 -8.53
C ILE A 294 12.40 5.40 -9.28
N ASP A 295 13.65 5.08 -9.60
CA ASP A 295 14.02 3.85 -10.31
C ASP A 295 13.65 2.60 -9.49
N GLU A 296 13.86 2.62 -8.17
CA GLU A 296 13.45 1.55 -7.25
C GLU A 296 11.94 1.31 -7.27
N LEU A 297 11.12 2.36 -7.24
CA LEU A 297 9.66 2.22 -7.34
C LEU A 297 9.24 1.57 -8.68
N TRP A 298 10.02 1.75 -9.75
CA TRP A 298 9.78 1.09 -11.05
C TRP A 298 10.19 -0.39 -11.10
N LYS A 299 10.78 -0.93 -10.03
CA LYS A 299 11.13 -2.36 -9.93
C LYS A 299 10.01 -3.22 -9.33
N VAL A 300 8.95 -2.61 -8.78
CA VAL A 300 7.80 -3.34 -8.22
C VAL A 300 6.61 -3.42 -9.17
N ALA A 301 5.69 -4.34 -8.90
CA ALA A 301 4.47 -4.49 -9.70
C ALA A 301 3.49 -3.33 -9.45
N GLN A 302 3.46 -2.39 -10.40
CA GLN A 302 2.59 -1.22 -10.40
C GLN A 302 2.06 -0.89 -11.79
N ARG A 303 1.09 0.03 -11.85
CA ARG A 303 0.64 0.68 -13.08
C ARG A 303 1.57 1.85 -13.39
N GLU A 304 1.22 2.67 -14.36
CA GLU A 304 1.82 4.00 -14.50
C GLU A 304 1.61 4.85 -13.25
N LEU A 305 2.33 5.96 -13.14
CA LEU A 305 2.33 6.79 -11.96
C LEU A 305 1.85 8.21 -12.28
N SER A 306 1.05 8.79 -11.39
CA SER A 306 0.75 10.22 -11.37
C SER A 306 0.65 10.75 -9.94
N THR A 307 0.45 12.06 -9.80
CA THR A 307 0.20 12.73 -8.52
C THR A 307 -1.28 12.68 -8.11
N GLY A 308 -2.14 11.97 -8.86
CA GLY A 308 -3.58 11.94 -8.59
C GLY A 308 -4.20 13.33 -8.62
N PHE A 309 -4.95 13.70 -7.57
CA PHE A 309 -5.66 14.98 -7.48
C PHE A 309 -4.83 16.10 -6.83
N TYR A 310 -3.57 15.84 -6.44
CA TYR A 310 -2.81 16.81 -5.65
C TYR A 310 -2.56 18.15 -6.36
N TYR A 311 -2.33 18.15 -7.68
CA TYR A 311 -1.98 19.37 -8.42
C TYR A 311 -2.97 19.75 -9.53
N HIS A 312 -3.79 18.80 -10.00
CA HIS A 312 -4.83 19.05 -10.98
C HIS A 312 -5.91 17.99 -10.89
N VAL A 313 -7.07 18.27 -11.48
CA VAL A 313 -8.10 17.26 -11.67
C VAL A 313 -7.60 16.26 -12.74
N PRO A 314 -7.54 14.96 -12.45
CA PRO A 314 -7.11 13.94 -13.39
C PRO A 314 -7.86 13.99 -14.72
N THR A 315 -7.14 13.82 -15.81
CA THR A 315 -7.69 13.69 -17.17
C THR A 315 -7.59 12.24 -17.65
N ASP A 316 -7.73 12.04 -18.95
CA ASP A 316 -7.43 10.79 -19.64
C ASP A 316 -5.97 10.33 -19.46
N GLU A 317 -5.02 11.24 -19.23
CA GLU A 317 -3.61 10.90 -19.00
C GLU A 317 -3.36 10.20 -17.66
N GLU A 318 -4.26 10.29 -16.69
CA GLU A 318 -4.20 9.54 -15.43
C GLU A 318 -5.09 8.29 -15.43
N GLN A 319 -5.60 7.91 -16.59
CA GLN A 319 -6.35 6.68 -16.80
C GLN A 319 -5.53 5.72 -17.68
N LEU A 320 -5.77 4.43 -17.52
CA LEU A 320 -5.19 3.38 -18.35
C LEU A 320 -6.04 3.20 -19.60
N PHE A 321 -5.80 4.08 -20.57
CA PHE A 321 -6.26 3.95 -21.94
C PHE A 321 -5.10 3.45 -22.82
N GLY A 322 -5.37 2.49 -23.70
CA GLY A 322 -4.38 2.04 -24.69
C GLY A 322 -3.33 1.08 -24.15
N GLU A 323 -2.28 0.91 -24.97
CA GLU A 323 -1.06 0.23 -24.56
C GLU A 323 -0.42 0.93 -23.35
N ARG A 324 0.18 0.13 -22.46
CA ARG A 324 0.86 0.68 -21.30
C ARG A 324 2.07 1.50 -21.74
N ARG A 325 2.10 2.77 -21.33
CA ARG A 325 3.20 3.72 -21.54
C ARG A 325 4.49 3.27 -20.87
N LYS A 326 4.40 2.58 -19.72
CA LYS A 326 5.57 2.02 -19.03
C LYS A 326 5.22 0.76 -18.22
N ILE A 327 6.09 -0.24 -18.30
CA ILE A 327 5.90 -1.54 -17.63
C ILE A 327 7.10 -1.84 -16.72
N PRO A 328 6.88 -2.22 -15.45
CA PRO A 328 7.95 -2.68 -14.56
C PRO A 328 8.73 -3.86 -15.15
N GLN A 329 10.05 -3.74 -15.16
CA GLN A 329 10.98 -4.67 -15.83
C GLN A 329 11.62 -5.68 -14.89
N TYR A 330 11.16 -5.81 -13.65
CA TYR A 330 11.75 -6.72 -12.66
C TYR A 330 10.75 -7.79 -12.21
N LYS A 331 11.30 -8.93 -11.81
CA LYS A 331 10.61 -10.07 -11.25
C LYS A 331 11.22 -10.41 -9.90
N PHE A 332 10.39 -10.55 -8.87
CA PHE A 332 10.79 -11.00 -7.54
C PHE A 332 11.07 -12.50 -7.59
N ILE A 333 12.30 -12.94 -7.32
CA ILE A 333 12.70 -14.34 -7.51
C ILE A 333 12.99 -15.10 -6.22
N GLY A 334 13.31 -14.43 -5.11
CA GLY A 334 13.57 -15.12 -3.87
C GLY A 334 13.80 -14.22 -2.67
N GLU A 335 13.96 -14.83 -1.52
CA GLU A 335 14.19 -14.20 -0.22
C GLU A 335 15.27 -14.98 0.53
N VAL A 336 16.19 -14.27 1.18
CA VAL A 336 17.26 -14.86 1.98
C VAL A 336 16.69 -15.34 3.31
N MET A 337 16.85 -16.63 3.58
CA MET A 337 16.41 -17.30 4.80
C MET A 337 17.54 -17.45 5.83
N ALA A 338 18.78 -17.59 5.36
CA ALA A 338 19.99 -17.72 6.18
C ALA A 338 21.24 -17.37 5.36
N TYR A 339 22.32 -17.05 6.07
CA TYR A 339 23.63 -16.78 5.48
C TYR A 339 24.74 -17.36 6.37
N ASP A 340 25.63 -18.14 5.76
CA ASP A 340 26.86 -18.63 6.38
C ASP A 340 28.04 -17.74 5.94
N SER A 341 28.65 -17.04 6.89
CA SER A 341 29.75 -16.11 6.63
C SER A 341 31.10 -16.80 6.41
N GLU A 342 31.28 -18.05 6.86
CA GLU A 342 32.51 -18.82 6.65
C GLU A 342 32.58 -19.33 5.21
N THR A 343 31.47 -19.89 4.72
CA THR A 343 31.37 -20.45 3.36
C THR A 343 30.88 -19.45 2.32
N LYS A 344 30.36 -18.30 2.76
CA LYS A 344 29.68 -17.27 1.93
C LYS A 344 28.48 -17.82 1.16
N VAL A 345 27.76 -18.77 1.75
CA VAL A 345 26.59 -19.40 1.14
C VAL A 345 25.32 -18.82 1.74
N ALA A 346 24.39 -18.41 0.88
CA ALA A 346 23.05 -17.99 1.28
C ALA A 346 22.05 -19.13 1.07
N THR A 347 21.17 -19.34 2.05
CA THR A 347 19.96 -20.16 1.90
C THR A 347 18.82 -19.27 1.42
N ILE A 348 18.18 -19.64 0.32
CA ILE A 348 17.20 -18.82 -0.38
C ILE A 348 15.90 -19.59 -0.53
N ARG A 349 14.80 -18.93 -0.19
CA ARG A 349 13.45 -19.38 -0.54
C ARG A 349 13.08 -18.78 -1.88
N GLN A 350 12.94 -19.62 -2.89
CA GLN A 350 12.53 -19.20 -4.22
C GLN A 350 11.07 -18.74 -4.20
N ARG A 351 10.77 -17.74 -5.04
CA ARG A 351 9.42 -17.21 -5.28
C ARG A 351 9.01 -17.28 -6.75
N ASN A 352 9.96 -17.07 -7.66
CA ASN A 352 9.76 -17.22 -9.10
C ASN A 352 11.00 -17.82 -9.76
N HIS A 353 10.78 -18.42 -10.94
CA HIS A 353 11.83 -19.06 -11.72
C HIS A 353 13.05 -18.17 -11.99
N PHE A 354 14.23 -18.72 -11.72
CA PHE A 354 15.54 -18.23 -12.17
C PHE A 354 16.51 -19.42 -12.37
N SER A 355 17.61 -19.18 -13.09
CA SER A 355 18.55 -20.18 -13.59
C SER A 355 19.99 -19.77 -13.34
N VAL A 356 20.89 -20.75 -13.36
CA VAL A 356 22.33 -20.50 -13.47
C VAL A 356 22.59 -19.65 -14.72
N GLY A 357 23.40 -18.61 -14.58
CA GLY A 357 23.69 -17.61 -15.60
C GLY A 357 22.76 -16.39 -15.59
N ASP A 358 21.70 -16.37 -14.78
CA ASP A 358 20.89 -15.15 -14.59
C ASP A 358 21.68 -14.10 -13.80
N GLU A 359 21.58 -12.84 -14.23
CA GLU A 359 21.95 -11.67 -13.42
C GLU A 359 20.84 -11.37 -12.42
N ILE A 360 21.19 -11.35 -11.13
CA ILE A 360 20.26 -11.12 -10.03
C ILE A 360 20.71 -9.95 -9.18
N GLU A 361 19.75 -9.29 -8.54
CA GLU A 361 19.96 -8.21 -7.60
C GLU A 361 19.46 -8.62 -6.22
N PHE A 362 20.34 -8.55 -5.23
CA PHE A 362 19.99 -8.57 -3.82
C PHE A 362 19.70 -7.15 -3.34
N TYR A 363 18.64 -6.97 -2.56
CA TYR A 363 18.33 -5.71 -1.92
C TYR A 363 17.79 -5.89 -0.49
N GLY A 364 18.26 -5.06 0.42
CA GLY A 364 17.90 -5.07 1.84
C GLY A 364 17.41 -3.71 2.36
N PRO A 365 17.02 -3.64 3.65
CA PRO A 365 16.74 -2.38 4.33
C PRO A 365 17.91 -1.38 4.21
N GLY A 366 17.60 -0.08 4.18
CA GLY A 366 18.64 0.96 4.12
C GLY A 366 19.35 1.07 2.77
N PHE A 367 18.71 0.60 1.69
CA PHE A 367 19.24 0.62 0.31
C PHE A 367 20.53 -0.19 0.10
N ASN A 368 20.73 -1.26 0.87
CA ASN A 368 21.85 -2.18 0.65
C ASN A 368 21.61 -3.06 -0.59
N HIS A 369 22.23 -2.73 -1.73
CA HIS A 369 22.03 -3.44 -2.99
C HIS A 369 23.35 -3.97 -3.57
N PHE A 370 23.30 -5.13 -4.21
CA PHE A 370 24.35 -5.58 -5.12
C PHE A 370 23.82 -6.55 -6.17
N HIS A 371 24.58 -6.69 -7.26
CA HIS A 371 24.27 -7.60 -8.35
C HIS A 371 25.30 -8.71 -8.39
N GLN A 372 24.90 -9.90 -8.82
CA GLN A 372 25.79 -11.01 -9.14
C GLN A 372 25.19 -11.89 -10.23
N THR A 373 26.03 -12.64 -10.92
CA THR A 373 25.60 -13.77 -11.76
C THR A 373 25.37 -14.99 -10.88
N VAL A 374 24.30 -15.74 -11.11
CA VAL A 374 24.11 -17.05 -10.46
C VAL A 374 25.06 -18.06 -11.09
N GLU A 375 26.15 -18.44 -10.41
CA GLU A 375 27.12 -19.40 -10.95
C GLU A 375 26.74 -20.86 -10.70
N VAL A 376 26.28 -21.17 -9.48
CA VAL A 376 25.88 -22.51 -9.06
C VAL A 376 24.74 -22.42 -8.05
N MET A 377 23.87 -23.42 -8.04
CA MET A 377 22.81 -23.59 -7.05
C MET A 377 22.76 -25.05 -6.61
N TYR A 378 22.34 -25.27 -5.36
CA TYR A 378 22.09 -26.60 -4.81
C TYR A 378 20.68 -26.67 -4.21
N ASN A 379 20.02 -27.81 -4.36
CA ASN A 379 18.72 -28.08 -3.71
C ASN A 379 18.92 -28.47 -2.22
N GLU A 380 17.83 -28.80 -1.52
CA GLU A 380 17.88 -29.23 -0.11
C GLU A 380 18.61 -30.57 0.11
N GLU A 381 18.86 -31.34 -0.94
CA GLU A 381 19.61 -32.61 -0.93
C GLU A 381 21.09 -32.42 -1.30
N ASP A 382 21.57 -31.17 -1.34
CA ASP A 382 22.92 -30.78 -1.79
C ASP A 382 23.25 -31.18 -3.24
N GLU A 383 22.24 -31.44 -4.07
CA GLU A 383 22.41 -31.74 -5.49
C GLU A 383 22.46 -30.45 -6.31
N SER A 384 23.40 -30.39 -7.25
CA SER A 384 23.53 -29.26 -8.17
C SER A 384 22.32 -29.14 -9.11
N ILE A 385 21.74 -27.95 -9.19
CA ILE A 385 20.60 -27.64 -10.04
C ILE A 385 20.92 -26.48 -11.01
N ASP A 386 20.43 -26.57 -12.24
CA ASP A 386 20.59 -25.55 -13.29
C ASP A 386 19.50 -24.47 -13.26
N ARG A 387 18.37 -24.77 -12.62
CA ARG A 387 17.21 -23.89 -12.48
C ARG A 387 16.45 -24.15 -11.19
N ALA A 388 15.78 -23.10 -10.73
CA ALA A 388 14.88 -23.13 -9.59
C ALA A 388 13.42 -22.93 -10.06
N PRO A 389 12.72 -23.98 -10.53
CA PRO A 389 11.44 -23.83 -11.22
C PRO A 389 10.23 -23.82 -10.28
N ASN A 390 10.38 -24.32 -9.04
CA ASN A 390 9.28 -24.59 -8.13
C ASN A 390 9.11 -23.46 -7.11
N PRO A 391 7.94 -22.79 -7.05
CA PRO A 391 7.61 -21.85 -5.98
C PRO A 391 7.91 -22.42 -4.60
N MET A 392 8.52 -21.62 -3.72
CA MET A 392 8.84 -21.96 -2.33
C MET A 392 9.94 -23.01 -2.14
N MET A 393 10.60 -23.49 -3.19
CA MET A 393 11.76 -24.37 -3.02
C MET A 393 12.87 -23.64 -2.25
N ILE A 394 13.51 -24.36 -1.33
CA ILE A 394 14.71 -23.88 -0.67
C ILE A 394 15.90 -24.33 -1.51
N LEU A 395 16.84 -23.42 -1.70
CA LEU A 395 18.11 -23.67 -2.38
C LEU A 395 19.23 -22.94 -1.68
N THR A 396 20.46 -23.33 -1.98
CA THR A 396 21.65 -22.62 -1.53
C THR A 396 22.48 -22.16 -2.71
N MET A 397 23.14 -21.01 -2.57
CA MET A 397 24.14 -20.56 -3.54
C MET A 397 25.18 -19.64 -2.89
N PRO A 398 26.41 -19.60 -3.41
CA PRO A 398 27.41 -18.61 -3.01
C PRO A 398 26.94 -17.18 -3.32
N VAL A 399 27.31 -16.24 -2.44
CA VAL A 399 27.05 -14.80 -2.64
C VAL A 399 28.34 -13.98 -2.58
N GLU A 400 28.44 -12.97 -3.44
CA GLU A 400 29.65 -12.13 -3.55
C GLU A 400 29.85 -11.21 -2.34
N LYS A 401 28.74 -10.78 -1.72
CA LYS A 401 28.73 -9.91 -0.55
C LYS A 401 27.88 -10.52 0.57
N PRO A 402 28.15 -10.17 1.83
CA PRO A 402 27.29 -10.57 2.95
C PRO A 402 25.83 -10.14 2.71
N VAL A 403 24.91 -11.06 3.00
CA VAL A 403 23.45 -10.86 2.97
C VAL A 403 22.85 -11.09 4.35
N ALA A 404 21.69 -10.52 4.60
CA ALA A 404 20.94 -10.69 5.84
C ALA A 404 19.65 -11.49 5.63
N VAL A 405 19.15 -12.13 6.70
CA VAL A 405 17.83 -12.76 6.68
C VAL A 405 16.77 -11.70 6.37
N GLY A 406 15.91 -11.99 5.40
CA GLY A 406 14.89 -11.05 4.92
C GLY A 406 15.34 -10.18 3.74
N ASP A 407 16.61 -10.23 3.34
CA ASP A 407 17.04 -9.62 2.08
C ASP A 407 16.31 -10.28 0.91
N MET A 408 15.94 -9.48 -0.08
CA MET A 408 15.09 -9.90 -1.18
C MET A 408 15.90 -9.95 -2.47
N ILE A 409 15.47 -10.83 -3.37
CA ILE A 409 16.17 -11.11 -4.61
C ILE A 409 15.22 -10.86 -5.77
N ARG A 410 15.67 -10.09 -6.76
CA ARG A 410 14.93 -9.82 -7.99
C ARG A 410 15.84 -9.94 -9.20
N LYS A 411 15.25 -10.11 -10.38
CA LYS A 411 15.97 -10.06 -11.65
C LYS A 411 15.21 -9.28 -12.69
N LYS A 412 15.91 -8.80 -13.72
CA LYS A 412 15.28 -8.18 -14.88
C LYS A 412 14.50 -9.24 -15.68
N LYS A 413 13.35 -8.85 -16.23
CA LYS A 413 12.46 -9.72 -17.00
C LYS A 413 13.07 -10.17 -18.33
#